data_AF-A0A1F7L726-F1
#
_entry.id   AF-A0A1F7L726-F1
#
_cell.length_a   1.000
_cell.length_b   1.000
_cell.length_c   1.000
_cell.angle_alpha   90.00
_cell.angle_beta   90.00
_cell.angle_gamma   90.00
#
_symmetry.space_group_name_H-M   'P 1'
#
loop_
_entity.id
_entity.type
_entity.pdbx_description
1 polymer ?
#
loop_
_entity_poly.entity_id
_entity_poly.type
_entity_poly.pdbx_seq_one_letter_code
_entity_poly.pdbx_strand_id
1 'polypeptide(L)'
;MSLFDRAPFIVIWETTRACALSCVHCRAEAISRRDPGELTTEEGKRLLDRVAAFGDPAPILVLTGGDPLRRPDITEIVAHGTARGVSMSLTPSGTAAVTEPRLRALRDAGLARLAVSLDGATAEAHDAFRRVRGSHRYTMRIIEHARALSLPLQINTTVCKQTLRDLPALARQMEEYGVVLWALFFLIPVGRAVADQGLPAEEIERVLEWAADFATRAPFGVKTTEAPQYHRVLAQRGQSSRPPSIEADAAPGRPVAATPGLIGRAGRAVTDGNGFVFVDHVGRICPSGFLPMPAGNVRTDDLVAVYREHPLFTSLRDPARLGGRCGRCEYRDSCGGSRARAWAASTDPLAEDPGCAYVPGRARPGSACAATSTPVIAGGSDARPEVTEEQVTQALRTVFDPEIGMSIVELGLVYGIAIEHGAVKITMTLTTPGCPIQHVMLQWVREAVMPIPGVDQVEVDITFDPPWTPDRISLPSSR
;
A
#
# COMPACT_ATOMS: atom_id res chain seq x y z
N MET A 1 -6.55 13.43 10.24
CA MET A 1 -6.32 13.33 8.77
C MET A 1 -5.27 12.27 8.53
N SER A 2 -5.55 11.34 7.62
CA SER A 2 -4.60 10.34 7.15
C SER A 2 -3.43 11.00 6.41
N LEU A 3 -2.25 10.36 6.38
CA LEU A 3 -1.11 10.79 5.57
C LEU A 3 -1.50 10.96 4.08
N PHE A 4 -2.38 10.09 3.58
CA PHE A 4 -2.85 10.11 2.20
C PHE A 4 -3.86 11.23 1.89
N ASP A 5 -4.37 11.93 2.91
CA ASP A 5 -5.20 13.12 2.68
C ASP A 5 -4.35 14.29 2.18
N ARG A 6 -3.06 14.33 2.57
CA ARG A 6 -2.14 15.43 2.25
C ARG A 6 -1.32 15.16 1.00
N ALA A 7 -0.85 13.93 0.82
CA ALA A 7 0.00 13.57 -0.31
C ALA A 7 -0.23 12.12 -0.74
N PRO A 8 -0.22 11.82 -2.06
CA PRO A 8 -0.18 10.46 -2.52
C PRO A 8 1.15 9.82 -2.10
N PHE A 9 1.14 8.52 -1.86
CA PHE A 9 2.37 7.75 -1.72
C PHE A 9 3.07 7.60 -3.07
N ILE A 10 2.29 7.34 -4.12
CA ILE A 10 2.78 7.15 -5.49
C ILE A 10 2.02 8.05 -6.46
N VAL A 11 2.76 8.74 -7.31
CA VAL A 11 2.27 9.35 -8.55
C VAL A 11 2.76 8.49 -9.70
N ILE A 12 1.88 8.14 -10.63
CA ILE A 12 2.26 7.49 -11.88
C ILE A 12 2.03 8.46 -13.03
N TRP A 13 3.02 8.60 -13.91
CA TRP A 13 2.86 9.32 -15.16
C TRP A 13 3.06 8.38 -16.35
N GLU A 14 2.00 8.18 -17.13
CA GLU A 14 2.07 7.54 -18.44
C GLU A 14 2.70 8.52 -19.43
N THR A 15 4.01 8.43 -19.63
CA THR A 15 4.75 9.45 -20.39
C THR A 15 4.45 9.45 -21.89
N THR A 16 3.96 8.33 -22.42
CA THR A 16 3.65 8.09 -23.84
C THR A 16 2.77 6.86 -23.98
N ARG A 17 2.01 6.74 -25.09
CA ARG A 17 1.36 5.47 -25.48
C ARG A 17 2.16 4.67 -26.50
N ALA A 18 3.30 5.19 -26.99
CA ALA A 18 4.14 4.48 -27.94
C ALA A 18 4.76 3.22 -27.28
N CYS A 19 4.65 2.06 -27.92
CA CYS A 19 5.33 0.83 -27.51
C CYS A 19 5.61 -0.07 -28.73
N ALA A 20 6.65 -0.89 -28.63
CA ALA A 20 6.91 -1.94 -29.62
C ALA A 20 6.18 -3.27 -29.32
N LEU A 21 5.51 -3.36 -28.16
CA LEU A 21 4.80 -4.56 -27.72
C LEU A 21 3.28 -4.42 -27.88
N SER A 22 2.60 -5.56 -28.01
CA SER A 22 1.14 -5.67 -28.20
C SER A 22 0.48 -6.53 -27.11
N CYS A 23 1.00 -6.47 -25.87
CA CYS A 23 0.65 -7.34 -24.75
C CYS A 23 -0.87 -7.52 -24.54
N VAL A 24 -1.26 -8.72 -24.10
CA VAL A 24 -2.65 -9.11 -23.81
C VAL A 24 -3.30 -8.21 -22.76
N HIS A 25 -2.60 -7.90 -21.67
CA HIS A 25 -3.13 -7.16 -20.51
C HIS A 25 -2.93 -5.63 -20.59
N CYS A 26 -2.58 -5.09 -21.76
CA CYS A 26 -2.08 -3.71 -21.85
C CYS A 26 -3.16 -2.67 -21.54
N ARG A 27 -3.08 -2.10 -20.34
CA ARG A 27 -3.88 -0.95 -19.88
C ARG A 27 -3.75 0.27 -20.79
N ALA A 28 -2.52 0.61 -21.19
CA ALA A 28 -2.23 1.79 -22.01
C ALA A 28 -2.76 1.68 -23.45
N GLU A 29 -3.24 0.50 -23.86
CA GLU A 29 -3.59 0.20 -25.25
C GLU A 29 -2.55 0.75 -26.21
N ALA A 30 -1.31 0.33 -26.00
CA ALA A 30 -0.17 0.98 -26.61
C ALA A 30 -0.26 0.99 -28.14
N ILE A 31 0.15 2.12 -28.72
CA ILE A 31 0.20 2.40 -30.16
C ILE A 31 1.66 2.39 -30.64
N SER A 32 1.89 2.38 -31.95
CA SER A 32 3.25 2.21 -32.52
C SER A 32 4.10 3.48 -32.51
N ARG A 33 3.45 4.66 -32.50
CA ARG A 33 4.09 5.99 -32.56
C ARG A 33 3.66 6.84 -31.39
N ARG A 34 4.46 7.86 -31.07
CA ARG A 34 4.10 8.84 -30.03
C ARG A 34 2.84 9.58 -30.43
N ASP A 35 1.95 9.78 -29.47
CA ASP A 35 0.78 10.61 -29.64
C ASP A 35 1.25 12.09 -29.67
N PRO A 36 0.88 12.88 -30.70
CA PRO A 36 1.29 14.29 -30.77
C PRO A 36 0.74 15.16 -29.62
N GLY A 37 -0.30 14.70 -28.92
CA GLY A 37 -0.88 15.37 -27.76
C GLY A 37 -0.17 15.07 -26.43
N GLU A 38 0.84 14.20 -26.44
CA GLU A 38 1.66 13.88 -25.26
C GLU A 38 2.21 15.16 -24.60
N LEU A 39 2.37 15.15 -23.27
CA LEU A 39 3.04 16.26 -22.58
C LEU A 39 4.45 16.49 -23.17
N THR A 40 4.75 17.74 -23.51
CA THR A 40 6.08 18.19 -23.92
C THR A 40 7.10 18.01 -22.79
N THR A 41 8.40 18.14 -23.08
CA THR A 41 9.47 18.09 -22.06
C THR A 41 9.23 19.13 -20.97
N GLU A 42 8.90 20.36 -21.35
CA GLU A 42 8.66 21.46 -20.40
C GLU A 42 7.37 21.26 -19.58
N GLU A 43 6.31 20.73 -20.18
CA GLU A 43 5.12 20.33 -19.42
C GLU A 43 5.42 19.19 -18.43
N GLY A 44 6.24 18.23 -18.84
CA GLY A 44 6.73 17.15 -17.98
C GLY A 44 7.50 17.68 -16.79
N LYS A 45 8.46 18.60 -17.00
CA LYS A 45 9.21 19.25 -15.91
C LYS A 45 8.28 20.02 -14.96
N ARG A 46 7.31 20.76 -15.49
CA ARG A 46 6.29 21.43 -14.65
C ARG A 46 5.47 20.43 -13.83
N LEU A 47 5.11 19.28 -14.40
CA LEU A 47 4.44 18.21 -13.65
C LEU A 47 5.32 17.72 -12.49
N LEU A 48 6.62 17.50 -12.71
CA LEU A 48 7.55 17.10 -11.65
C LEU A 48 7.65 18.13 -10.53
N ASP A 49 7.64 19.42 -10.88
CA ASP A 49 7.63 20.53 -9.93
C ASP A 49 6.35 20.49 -9.06
N ARG A 50 5.20 20.17 -9.66
CA ARG A 50 3.94 19.98 -8.94
C ARG A 50 3.95 18.72 -8.07
N VAL A 51 4.61 17.65 -8.51
CA VAL A 51 4.77 16.43 -7.69
C VAL A 51 5.61 16.72 -6.44
N ALA A 52 6.71 17.48 -6.59
CA ALA A 52 7.51 17.91 -5.44
C ALA A 52 6.70 18.80 -4.47
N ALA A 53 5.74 19.58 -4.97
CA ALA A 53 4.89 20.45 -4.16
C ALA A 53 3.87 19.72 -3.26
N PHE A 54 3.75 18.38 -3.35
CA PHE A 54 2.94 17.62 -2.39
C PHE A 54 3.48 17.67 -0.95
N GLY A 55 4.80 17.83 -0.79
CA GLY A 55 5.44 17.97 0.52
C GLY A 55 6.80 17.26 0.59
N ASP A 56 7.38 17.26 1.78
CA ASP A 56 8.62 16.56 2.12
C ASP A 56 8.32 15.43 3.12
N PRO A 57 8.60 14.15 2.80
CA PRO A 57 9.16 13.68 1.53
C PRO A 57 8.16 13.77 0.36
N ALA A 58 8.69 14.03 -0.83
CA ALA A 58 7.90 14.02 -2.06
C ALA A 58 7.40 12.59 -2.38
N PRO A 59 6.23 12.47 -3.07
CA PRO A 59 5.74 11.18 -3.54
C PRO A 59 6.75 10.47 -4.44
N ILE A 60 6.68 9.15 -4.48
CA ILE A 60 7.40 8.36 -5.48
C ILE A 60 6.77 8.63 -6.84
N LEU A 61 7.58 8.95 -7.84
CA LEU A 61 7.09 9.07 -9.21
C LEU A 61 7.48 7.84 -10.03
N VAL A 62 6.50 7.17 -10.63
CA VAL A 62 6.72 6.09 -11.58
C VAL A 62 6.45 6.57 -13.00
N LEU A 63 7.51 6.68 -13.79
CA LEU A 63 7.44 6.91 -15.23
C LEU A 63 7.10 5.58 -15.93
N THR A 64 5.94 5.56 -16.57
CA THR A 64 5.45 4.41 -17.34
C THR A 64 4.99 4.88 -18.72
N GLY A 65 4.17 4.08 -19.40
CA GLY A 65 3.70 4.36 -20.76
C GLY A 65 3.18 3.12 -21.45
N GLY A 66 3.09 3.21 -22.77
CA GLY A 66 3.40 2.06 -23.60
C GLY A 66 4.84 1.61 -23.30
N ASP A 67 5.82 2.43 -23.64
CA ASP A 67 7.22 2.28 -23.24
C ASP A 67 7.86 3.67 -23.07
N PRO A 68 8.20 4.10 -21.84
CA PRO A 68 8.79 5.42 -21.58
C PRO A 68 10.09 5.65 -22.35
N LEU A 69 10.83 4.60 -22.72
CA LEU A 69 12.05 4.73 -23.52
C LEU A 69 11.80 5.07 -25.00
N ARG A 70 10.53 5.21 -25.42
CA ARG A 70 10.17 5.80 -26.72
C ARG A 70 10.25 7.32 -26.70
N ARG A 71 10.37 7.94 -25.53
CA ARG A 71 10.69 9.36 -25.39
C ARG A 71 12.21 9.60 -25.47
N PRO A 72 12.67 10.54 -26.32
CA PRO A 72 14.09 10.88 -26.39
C PRO A 72 14.56 11.66 -25.15
N ASP A 73 13.66 12.41 -24.51
CA ASP A 73 13.90 13.30 -23.36
C ASP A 73 13.75 12.58 -22.00
N ILE A 74 13.59 11.26 -21.97
CA ILE A 74 13.26 10.54 -20.74
C ILE A 74 14.34 10.64 -19.65
N THR A 75 15.62 10.65 -20.03
CA THR A 75 16.73 10.83 -19.08
C THR A 75 16.74 12.23 -18.49
N GLU A 76 16.41 13.25 -19.29
CA GLU A 76 16.29 14.64 -18.83
C GLU A 76 15.13 14.79 -17.83
N ILE A 77 14.00 14.13 -18.09
CA ILE A 77 12.85 14.06 -17.17
C ILE A 77 13.28 13.43 -15.82
N VAL A 78 14.04 12.32 -15.86
CA VAL A 78 14.56 11.69 -14.63
C VAL A 78 15.48 12.65 -13.88
N ALA A 79 16.46 13.26 -14.55
CA ALA A 79 17.39 14.20 -13.93
C ALA A 79 16.68 15.38 -13.27
N HIS A 80 15.67 15.96 -13.95
CA HIS A 80 14.90 17.07 -13.40
C HIS A 80 14.13 16.68 -12.13
N GLY A 81 13.47 15.51 -12.14
CA GLY A 81 12.70 15.05 -10.98
C GLY A 81 13.60 14.76 -9.78
N THR A 82 14.73 14.07 -10.01
CA THR A 82 15.75 13.82 -9.00
C THR A 82 16.24 15.12 -8.38
N ALA A 83 16.54 16.15 -9.20
CA ALA A 83 17.01 17.45 -8.72
C ALA A 83 16.00 18.19 -7.83
N ARG A 84 14.71 17.82 -7.88
CA ARG A 84 13.64 18.35 -7.02
C ARG A 84 13.32 17.46 -5.82
N GLY A 85 14.15 16.45 -5.56
CA GLY A 85 13.95 15.51 -4.43
C GLY A 85 12.85 14.48 -4.67
N VAL A 86 12.35 14.34 -5.91
CA VAL A 86 11.36 13.31 -6.25
C VAL A 86 12.06 11.97 -6.43
N SER A 87 11.57 10.92 -5.76
CA SER A 87 12.11 9.56 -5.94
C SER A 87 11.63 8.98 -7.28
N MET A 88 12.49 9.03 -8.29
CA MET A 88 12.17 8.63 -9.67
C MET A 88 12.29 7.12 -9.89
N SER A 89 11.23 6.50 -10.40
CA SER A 89 11.22 5.11 -10.88
C SER A 89 10.74 5.04 -12.33
N LEU A 90 11.20 4.04 -13.08
CA LEU A 90 10.90 3.90 -14.51
C LEU A 90 10.59 2.45 -14.84
N THR A 91 9.53 2.23 -15.63
CA THR A 91 9.09 0.90 -16.08
C THR A 91 9.16 0.81 -17.61
N PRO A 92 10.27 0.36 -18.22
CA PRO A 92 10.37 0.21 -19.66
C PRO A 92 9.76 -1.12 -20.13
N SER A 93 9.48 -1.22 -21.43
CA SER A 93 9.11 -2.49 -22.04
C SER A 93 10.34 -3.37 -22.35
N GLY A 94 10.17 -4.69 -22.30
CA GLY A 94 11.20 -5.68 -22.65
C GLY A 94 11.53 -5.67 -24.15
N THR A 95 12.26 -4.66 -24.61
CA THR A 95 12.56 -4.44 -26.03
C THR A 95 14.04 -4.09 -26.26
N ALA A 96 14.45 -4.07 -27.53
CA ALA A 96 15.79 -3.64 -27.93
C ALA A 96 16.10 -2.18 -27.57
N ALA A 97 15.08 -1.35 -27.31
CA ALA A 97 15.25 0.06 -26.96
C ALA A 97 15.98 0.25 -25.62
N VAL A 98 15.99 -0.78 -24.78
CA VAL A 98 16.70 -0.78 -23.49
C VAL A 98 18.10 -1.33 -23.72
N THR A 99 19.08 -0.43 -23.65
CA THR A 99 20.50 -0.73 -23.82
C THR A 99 21.25 -0.37 -22.54
N GLU A 100 22.39 -1.00 -22.30
CA GLU A 100 23.26 -0.69 -21.17
C GLU A 100 23.61 0.81 -21.09
N PRO A 101 24.00 1.50 -22.19
CA PRO A 101 24.31 2.94 -22.12
C PRO A 101 23.11 3.80 -21.70
N ARG A 102 21.89 3.43 -22.10
CA ARG A 102 20.68 4.15 -21.67
C ARG A 102 20.36 3.90 -20.20
N LEU A 103 20.54 2.68 -19.71
CA LEU A 103 20.36 2.36 -18.29
C LEU A 103 21.40 3.08 -17.42
N ARG A 104 22.65 3.13 -17.87
CA ARG A 104 23.72 3.91 -17.23
C ARG A 104 23.36 5.40 -17.17
N ALA A 105 22.91 5.99 -18.27
CA ALA A 105 22.48 7.38 -18.29
C ALA A 105 21.31 7.66 -17.33
N LEU A 106 20.34 6.74 -17.22
CA LEU A 106 19.24 6.85 -16.25
C LEU A 106 19.72 6.74 -14.80
N ARG A 107 20.64 5.81 -14.51
CA ARG A 107 21.27 5.70 -13.19
C ARG A 107 21.99 6.99 -12.81
N ASP A 108 22.79 7.52 -13.73
CA ASP A 108 23.60 8.71 -13.50
C ASP A 108 22.71 9.97 -13.36
N ALA A 109 21.51 9.96 -13.95
CA ALA A 109 20.45 10.94 -13.73
C ALA A 109 19.69 10.77 -12.38
N GLY A 110 20.05 9.76 -11.59
CA GLY A 110 19.48 9.51 -10.26
C GLY A 110 18.24 8.63 -10.22
N LEU A 111 18.03 7.76 -11.22
CA LEU A 111 16.94 6.79 -11.18
C LEU A 111 17.03 5.91 -9.92
N ALA A 112 16.02 6.00 -9.06
CA ALA A 112 15.99 5.28 -7.78
C ALA A 112 15.61 3.79 -7.92
N ARG A 113 14.80 3.44 -8.94
CA ARG A 113 14.38 2.06 -9.16
C ARG A 113 13.96 1.80 -10.61
N LEU A 114 14.48 0.72 -11.19
CA LEU A 114 14.05 0.19 -12.49
C LEU A 114 13.05 -0.95 -12.26
N ALA A 115 11.86 -0.86 -12.84
CA ALA A 115 10.89 -1.95 -12.82
C ALA A 115 10.78 -2.61 -14.20
N VAL A 116 10.95 -3.93 -14.29
CA VAL A 116 10.75 -4.67 -15.54
C VAL A 116 9.59 -5.64 -15.40
N SER A 117 9.09 -6.08 -16.53
CA SER A 117 7.91 -6.93 -16.62
C SER A 117 8.30 -8.36 -16.96
N LEU A 118 7.94 -9.33 -16.12
CA LEU A 118 8.16 -10.76 -16.37
C LEU A 118 6.91 -11.56 -15.96
N ASP A 119 6.10 -11.97 -16.93
CA ASP A 119 4.83 -12.68 -16.69
C ASP A 119 4.82 -14.17 -17.00
N GLY A 120 5.94 -14.73 -17.49
CA GLY A 120 6.03 -16.14 -17.82
C GLY A 120 7.36 -16.70 -17.34
N ALA A 121 7.34 -17.91 -16.81
CA ALA A 121 8.54 -18.57 -16.27
C ALA A 121 9.49 -19.06 -17.37
N THR A 122 8.99 -19.18 -18.60
CA THR A 122 9.76 -19.52 -19.80
C THR A 122 9.64 -18.43 -20.87
N ALA A 123 10.54 -18.47 -21.85
CA ALA A 123 10.50 -17.56 -22.98
C ALA A 123 9.20 -17.67 -23.78
N GLU A 124 8.72 -18.89 -24.00
CA GLU A 124 7.49 -19.16 -24.73
C GLU A 124 6.27 -18.57 -24.02
N ALA A 125 6.14 -18.81 -22.70
CA ALA A 125 5.03 -18.31 -21.90
C ALA A 125 5.02 -16.77 -21.86
N HIS A 126 6.18 -16.16 -21.62
CA HIS A 126 6.31 -14.71 -21.55
C HIS A 126 6.06 -14.04 -22.91
N ASP A 127 6.67 -14.54 -23.98
CA ASP A 127 6.51 -14.00 -25.33
C ASP A 127 5.07 -14.13 -25.83
N ALA A 128 4.39 -15.25 -25.52
CA ALA A 128 2.98 -15.43 -25.84
C ALA A 128 2.09 -14.38 -25.15
N PHE A 129 2.34 -14.12 -23.86
CA PHE A 129 1.59 -13.13 -23.09
C PHE A 129 1.86 -11.68 -23.55
N ARG A 130 3.12 -11.38 -23.91
CA ARG A 130 3.55 -10.08 -24.44
C ARG A 130 3.28 -9.90 -25.94
N ARG A 131 2.89 -10.98 -26.63
CA ARG A 131 2.60 -11.09 -28.07
C ARG A 131 3.77 -10.69 -28.99
N VAL A 132 5.00 -10.77 -28.49
CA VAL A 132 6.20 -10.43 -29.27
C VAL A 132 7.31 -11.43 -28.96
N ARG A 133 7.72 -12.17 -29.99
CA ARG A 133 8.84 -13.11 -29.89
C ARG A 133 10.15 -12.38 -29.54
N GLY A 134 10.87 -12.91 -28.57
CA GLY A 134 12.12 -12.36 -28.05
C GLY A 134 11.94 -11.31 -26.95
N SER A 135 10.71 -10.98 -26.55
CA SER A 135 10.47 -10.04 -25.45
C SER A 135 11.09 -10.54 -24.14
N HIS A 136 11.00 -11.85 -23.86
CA HIS A 136 11.64 -12.49 -22.72
C HIS A 136 13.16 -12.31 -22.74
N ARG A 137 13.79 -12.58 -23.88
CA ARG A 137 15.23 -12.42 -24.06
C ARG A 137 15.68 -10.97 -23.79
N TYR A 138 14.90 -9.98 -24.25
CA TYR A 138 15.20 -8.58 -23.94
C TYR A 138 14.99 -8.28 -22.45
N THR A 139 13.92 -8.77 -21.82
CA THR A 139 13.70 -8.63 -20.37
C THR A 139 14.88 -9.19 -19.58
N MET A 140 15.35 -10.40 -19.90
CA MET A 140 16.51 -11.01 -19.23
C MET A 140 17.78 -10.17 -19.40
N ARG A 141 18.04 -9.67 -20.60
CA ARG A 141 19.17 -8.77 -20.86
C ARG A 141 19.08 -7.48 -20.02
N ILE A 142 17.88 -6.93 -19.82
CA ILE A 142 17.68 -5.75 -18.98
C ILE A 142 17.99 -6.07 -17.52
N ILE A 143 17.55 -7.22 -17.02
CA ILE A 143 17.85 -7.71 -15.67
C ILE A 143 19.36 -7.82 -15.46
N GLU A 144 20.07 -8.44 -16.40
CA GLU A 144 21.54 -8.56 -16.36
C GLU A 144 22.23 -7.19 -16.32
N HIS A 145 21.83 -6.25 -17.19
CA HIS A 145 22.39 -4.91 -17.21
C HIS A 145 22.08 -4.13 -15.92
N ALA A 146 20.86 -4.24 -15.39
CA ALA A 146 20.49 -3.59 -14.14
C ALA A 146 21.35 -4.08 -12.98
N ARG A 147 21.58 -5.40 -12.89
CA ARG A 147 22.46 -6.01 -11.88
C ARG A 147 23.91 -5.53 -12.04
N ALA A 148 24.44 -5.55 -13.26
CA ALA A 148 25.81 -5.08 -13.54
C ALA A 148 26.02 -3.60 -13.17
N LEU A 149 24.96 -2.79 -13.28
CA LEU A 149 24.97 -1.37 -12.91
C LEU A 149 24.61 -1.12 -11.44
N SER A 150 24.31 -2.15 -10.66
CA SER A 150 23.77 -2.06 -9.28
C SER A 150 22.52 -1.18 -9.18
N LEU A 151 21.68 -1.19 -10.23
CA LEU A 151 20.40 -0.49 -10.25
C LEU A 151 19.35 -1.31 -9.47
N PRO A 152 18.66 -0.73 -8.47
CA PRO A 152 17.60 -1.43 -7.75
C PRO A 152 16.52 -1.93 -8.70
N LEU A 153 16.36 -3.25 -8.76
CA LEU A 153 15.51 -3.95 -9.71
C LEU A 153 14.19 -4.36 -9.07
N GLN A 154 13.09 -3.95 -9.67
CA GLN A 154 11.76 -4.46 -9.38
C GLN A 154 11.27 -5.31 -10.55
N ILE A 155 10.57 -6.41 -10.27
CA ILE A 155 9.86 -7.19 -11.28
C ILE A 155 8.35 -7.07 -11.05
N ASN A 156 7.62 -6.84 -12.13
CA ASN A 156 6.17 -6.80 -12.16
C ASN A 156 5.67 -8.05 -12.91
N THR A 157 4.74 -8.76 -12.31
CA THR A 157 4.10 -9.94 -12.90
C THR A 157 2.59 -9.75 -12.86
N THR A 158 1.93 -9.85 -14.02
CA THR A 158 0.47 -9.82 -14.09
C THR A 158 -0.08 -11.14 -13.56
N VAL A 159 -1.07 -11.08 -12.68
CA VAL A 159 -1.79 -12.22 -12.12
C VAL A 159 -3.13 -12.34 -12.84
N CYS A 160 -3.25 -13.35 -13.68
CA CYS A 160 -4.45 -13.70 -14.45
C CYS A 160 -4.47 -15.20 -14.75
N LYS A 161 -5.54 -15.71 -15.37
CA LYS A 161 -5.66 -17.15 -15.67
C LYS A 161 -4.48 -17.71 -16.46
N GLN A 162 -3.96 -16.95 -17.42
CA GLN A 162 -2.82 -17.35 -18.25
C GLN A 162 -1.50 -17.48 -17.48
N THR A 163 -1.25 -16.61 -16.50
CA THR A 163 0.05 -16.50 -15.81
C THR A 163 0.06 -17.17 -14.44
N LEU A 164 -1.11 -17.52 -13.91
CA LEU A 164 -1.28 -18.07 -12.55
C LEU A 164 -0.39 -19.30 -12.28
N ARG A 165 -0.26 -20.19 -13.27
CA ARG A 165 0.53 -21.44 -13.15
C ARG A 165 2.04 -21.19 -13.07
N ASP A 166 2.50 -20.04 -13.55
CA ASP A 166 3.91 -19.70 -13.59
C ASP A 166 4.39 -19.04 -12.29
N LEU A 167 3.49 -18.54 -11.44
CA LEU A 167 3.85 -17.81 -10.21
C LEU A 167 4.83 -18.58 -9.30
N PRO A 168 4.67 -19.89 -9.01
CA PRO A 168 5.62 -20.61 -8.17
C PRO A 168 7.02 -20.72 -8.78
N ALA A 169 7.12 -20.80 -10.11
CA ALA A 169 8.40 -20.84 -10.81
C ALA A 169 9.05 -19.46 -10.86
N LEU A 170 8.27 -18.42 -11.17
CA LEU A 170 8.70 -17.02 -11.10
C LEU A 170 9.20 -16.65 -9.70
N ALA A 171 8.53 -17.11 -8.64
CA ALA A 171 8.94 -16.86 -7.26
C ALA A 171 10.37 -17.35 -6.96
N ARG A 172 10.74 -18.54 -7.46
CA ARG A 172 12.11 -19.06 -7.35
C ARG A 172 13.10 -18.23 -8.16
N GLN A 173 12.72 -17.86 -9.38
CA GLN A 173 13.54 -17.02 -10.26
C GLN A 173 13.80 -15.62 -9.67
N MET A 174 12.85 -15.04 -8.93
CA MET A 174 13.04 -13.73 -8.29
C MET A 174 14.23 -13.74 -7.31
N GLU A 175 14.42 -14.83 -6.56
CA GLU A 175 15.54 -15.01 -5.64
C GLU A 175 16.89 -15.00 -6.39
N GLU A 176 16.94 -15.68 -7.55
CA GLU A 176 18.14 -15.75 -8.41
C GLU A 176 18.49 -14.40 -9.08
N TYR A 177 17.47 -13.60 -9.38
CA TYR A 177 17.64 -12.31 -10.07
C TYR A 177 18.07 -11.17 -9.14
N GLY A 178 18.02 -11.37 -7.82
CA GLY A 178 18.43 -10.35 -6.85
C GLY A 178 17.56 -9.09 -6.90
N VAL A 179 16.24 -9.27 -7.08
CA VAL A 179 15.29 -8.15 -7.08
C VAL A 179 15.19 -7.52 -5.69
N VAL A 180 14.88 -6.22 -5.62
CA VAL A 180 14.52 -5.55 -4.35
C VAL A 180 13.01 -5.61 -4.08
N LEU A 181 12.21 -5.79 -5.15
CA LEU A 181 10.76 -5.87 -5.05
C LEU A 181 10.17 -6.76 -6.15
N TRP A 182 9.29 -7.68 -5.78
CA TRP A 182 8.39 -8.36 -6.69
C TRP A 182 6.95 -7.86 -6.48
N ALA A 183 6.34 -7.37 -7.55
CA ALA A 183 5.00 -6.81 -7.54
C ALA A 183 4.04 -7.64 -8.38
N LEU A 184 3.00 -8.15 -7.72
CA LEU A 184 1.93 -8.94 -8.32
C LEU A 184 0.78 -8.01 -8.73
N PHE A 185 0.56 -7.86 -10.04
CA PHE A 185 -0.47 -6.98 -10.60
C PHE A 185 -1.71 -7.80 -10.94
N PHE A 186 -2.77 -7.68 -10.16
CA PHE A 186 -4.00 -8.40 -10.43
C PHE A 186 -4.75 -7.75 -11.59
N LEU A 187 -5.16 -8.57 -12.56
CA LEU A 187 -5.76 -8.08 -13.79
C LEU A 187 -7.06 -7.30 -13.51
N ILE A 188 -7.16 -6.11 -14.09
CA ILE A 188 -8.40 -5.34 -14.23
C ILE A 188 -8.74 -5.30 -15.73
N PRO A 189 -10.00 -5.56 -16.14
CA PRO A 189 -10.38 -5.62 -17.55
C PRO A 189 -10.51 -4.21 -18.15
N VAL A 190 -9.38 -3.57 -18.37
CA VAL A 190 -9.27 -2.27 -19.05
C VAL A 190 -8.24 -2.33 -20.17
N GLY A 191 -8.42 -1.46 -21.15
CA GLY A 191 -7.57 -1.44 -22.32
C GLY A 191 -7.72 -2.72 -23.14
N ARG A 192 -6.60 -3.37 -23.48
CA ARG A 192 -6.61 -4.67 -24.17
C ARG A 192 -6.95 -5.86 -23.26
N ALA A 193 -6.95 -5.67 -21.94
CA ALA A 193 -7.23 -6.75 -21.01
C ALA A 193 -8.69 -7.18 -21.12
N VAL A 194 -8.89 -8.46 -21.42
CA VAL A 194 -10.21 -9.09 -21.53
C VAL A 194 -10.64 -9.66 -20.18
N ALA A 195 -11.94 -9.54 -19.88
CA ALA A 195 -12.51 -9.92 -18.58
C ALA A 195 -12.41 -11.43 -18.28
N ASP A 196 -12.40 -12.27 -19.31
CA ASP A 196 -12.27 -13.73 -19.18
C ASP A 196 -10.93 -14.16 -18.55
N GLN A 197 -9.90 -13.31 -18.61
CA GLN A 197 -8.59 -13.56 -18.00
C GLN A 197 -8.56 -13.22 -16.50
N GLY A 198 -9.57 -12.54 -15.97
CA GLY A 198 -9.68 -12.24 -14.54
C GLY A 198 -9.84 -13.52 -13.70
N LEU A 199 -9.29 -13.50 -12.49
CA LEU A 199 -9.45 -14.60 -11.52
C LEU A 199 -10.75 -14.42 -10.71
N PRO A 200 -11.45 -15.50 -10.36
CA PRO A 200 -12.54 -15.43 -9.39
C PRO A 200 -12.01 -15.07 -8.00
N ALA A 201 -12.89 -14.58 -7.12
CA ALA A 201 -12.52 -14.07 -5.80
C ALA A 201 -11.76 -15.10 -4.94
N GLU A 202 -12.16 -16.38 -5.00
CA GLU A 202 -11.53 -17.46 -4.26
C GLU A 202 -10.12 -17.77 -4.77
N GLU A 203 -9.86 -17.59 -6.07
CA GLU A 203 -8.51 -17.72 -6.63
C GLU A 203 -7.63 -16.54 -6.24
N ILE A 204 -8.19 -15.33 -6.24
CA ILE A 204 -7.49 -14.14 -5.73
C ILE A 204 -7.07 -14.38 -4.28
N GLU A 205 -7.99 -14.82 -3.41
CA GLU A 205 -7.69 -15.13 -2.01
C GLU A 205 -6.53 -16.14 -1.88
N ARG A 206 -6.57 -17.24 -2.65
CA ARG A 206 -5.50 -18.26 -2.63
C ARG A 206 -4.15 -17.69 -3.03
N VAL A 207 -4.09 -16.83 -4.05
CA VAL A 207 -2.84 -16.18 -4.46
C VAL A 207 -2.34 -15.22 -3.38
N LEU A 208 -3.24 -14.48 -2.73
CA LEU A 208 -2.87 -13.55 -1.66
C LEU A 208 -2.32 -14.27 -0.42
N GLU A 209 -2.94 -15.38 -0.03
CA GLU A 209 -2.48 -16.25 1.05
C GLU A 209 -1.10 -16.84 0.72
N TRP A 210 -0.94 -17.40 -0.48
CA TRP A 210 0.34 -17.90 -0.96
C TRP A 210 1.42 -16.80 -0.99
N ALA A 211 1.08 -15.59 -1.44
CA ALA A 211 2.01 -14.46 -1.49
C ALA A 211 2.42 -14.01 -0.08
N ALA A 212 1.51 -14.08 0.90
CA ALA A 212 1.82 -13.80 2.30
C ALA A 212 2.76 -14.86 2.87
N ASP A 213 2.52 -16.15 2.60
CA ASP A 213 3.43 -17.23 2.99
C ASP A 213 4.82 -17.05 2.38
N PHE A 214 4.88 -16.78 1.08
CA PHE A 214 6.13 -16.55 0.36
C PHE A 214 6.90 -15.34 0.89
N ALA A 215 6.21 -14.25 1.23
CA ALA A 215 6.83 -13.02 1.71
C ALA A 215 7.59 -13.19 3.04
N THR A 216 7.20 -14.16 3.88
CA THR A 216 7.91 -14.43 5.16
C THR A 216 9.33 -14.95 4.98
N ARG A 217 9.61 -15.57 3.83
CA ARG A 217 10.90 -16.20 3.51
C ARG A 217 11.65 -15.54 2.35
N ALA A 218 11.00 -14.62 1.63
CA ALA A 218 11.63 -13.92 0.52
C ALA A 218 12.66 -12.90 1.04
N PRO A 219 13.88 -12.85 0.47
CA PRO A 219 14.90 -11.88 0.87
C PRO A 219 14.61 -10.45 0.34
N PHE A 220 13.51 -10.30 -0.41
CA PHE A 220 13.09 -9.08 -1.07
C PHE A 220 11.62 -8.78 -0.75
N GLY A 221 11.19 -7.57 -1.07
CA GLY A 221 9.82 -7.20 -0.82
C GLY A 221 8.83 -7.86 -1.80
N VAL A 222 7.70 -8.37 -1.30
CA VAL A 222 6.54 -8.78 -2.11
C VAL A 222 5.41 -7.76 -1.95
N LYS A 223 4.79 -7.30 -3.02
CA LYS A 223 3.61 -6.42 -2.94
C LYS A 223 2.54 -6.80 -3.97
N THR A 224 1.34 -6.28 -3.77
CA THR A 224 0.24 -6.41 -4.74
C THR A 224 -0.14 -5.05 -5.32
N THR A 225 -0.66 -5.06 -6.55
CA THR A 225 -1.32 -3.92 -7.21
C THR A 225 -2.70 -4.41 -7.64
N GLU A 226 -3.75 -3.61 -7.44
CA GLU A 226 -5.16 -4.01 -7.69
C GLU A 226 -5.64 -5.22 -6.86
N ALA A 227 -4.96 -5.53 -5.76
CA ALA A 227 -5.43 -6.48 -4.75
C ALA A 227 -5.12 -5.99 -3.33
N PRO A 228 -5.74 -4.89 -2.89
CA PRO A 228 -5.52 -4.34 -1.55
C PRO A 228 -5.97 -5.28 -0.43
N GLN A 229 -6.78 -6.31 -0.74
CA GLN A 229 -7.10 -7.41 0.16
C GLN A 229 -5.86 -8.09 0.74
N TYR A 230 -4.69 -7.96 0.09
CA TYR A 230 -3.43 -8.43 0.66
C TYR A 230 -3.16 -7.86 2.06
N HIS A 231 -3.46 -6.58 2.29
CA HIS A 231 -3.30 -5.97 3.62
C HIS A 231 -4.26 -6.57 4.66
N ARG A 232 -5.47 -6.94 4.26
CA ARG A 232 -6.38 -7.72 5.13
C ARG A 232 -5.78 -9.09 5.44
N VAL A 233 -5.27 -9.82 4.43
CA VAL A 233 -4.68 -11.16 4.64
C VAL A 233 -3.48 -11.08 5.59
N LEU A 234 -2.63 -10.07 5.45
CA LEU A 234 -1.51 -9.84 6.37
C LEU A 234 -2.00 -9.53 7.80
N ALA A 235 -2.98 -8.62 7.94
CA ALA A 235 -3.56 -8.29 9.25
C ALA A 235 -4.18 -9.51 9.94
N GLN A 236 -4.92 -10.35 9.20
CA GLN A 236 -5.50 -11.59 9.71
C GLN A 236 -4.45 -12.61 10.19
N ARG A 237 -3.21 -12.49 9.72
CA ARG A 237 -2.10 -13.36 10.07
C ARG A 237 -1.15 -12.73 11.11
N GLY A 238 -1.44 -11.52 11.58
CA GLY A 238 -0.53 -10.74 12.42
C GLY A 238 0.80 -10.40 11.73
N GLN A 239 0.81 -10.35 10.39
CA GLN A 239 2.01 -10.10 9.59
C GLN A 239 2.11 -8.62 9.18
N SER A 240 3.34 -8.11 9.11
CA SER A 240 3.64 -6.82 8.51
C SER A 240 3.94 -6.98 7.01
N SER A 241 3.68 -5.93 6.24
CA SER A 241 4.12 -5.88 4.84
C SER A 241 5.62 -5.59 4.70
N ARG A 242 6.40 -5.44 5.78
CA ARG A 242 7.86 -5.21 5.69
C ARG A 242 8.62 -6.53 5.57
N PRO A 243 9.66 -6.61 4.73
CA PRO A 243 10.51 -7.80 4.67
C PRO A 243 11.34 -7.94 5.96
N PRO A 244 11.57 -9.17 6.46
CA PRO A 244 12.31 -9.41 7.70
C PRO A 244 13.75 -8.84 7.70
N SER A 245 14.39 -8.79 6.53
CA SER A 245 15.76 -8.27 6.36
C SER A 245 15.90 -6.77 6.59
N ILE A 246 14.81 -6.00 6.54
CA ILE A 246 14.82 -4.56 6.86
C ILE A 246 14.52 -4.32 8.35
N GLU A 247 13.96 -5.31 9.06
CA GLU A 247 13.74 -5.23 10.51
C GLU A 247 15.05 -5.38 11.29
N ALA A 248 16.03 -6.14 10.78
CA ALA A 248 17.32 -6.36 11.45
C ALA A 248 18.25 -5.12 11.47
N ASP A 249 18.15 -4.24 10.47
CA ASP A 249 18.98 -3.02 10.36
C ASP A 249 18.30 -1.75 10.91
N ALA A 250 17.05 -1.87 11.37
CA ALA A 250 16.30 -0.75 11.95
C ALA A 250 16.49 -0.71 13.47
N ALA A 251 17.67 -0.22 13.92
CA ALA A 251 17.81 0.26 15.29
C ALA A 251 16.77 1.37 15.57
N PRO A 252 16.13 1.38 16.75
CA PRO A 252 15.11 2.38 17.08
C PRO A 252 15.71 3.79 17.05
N GLY A 253 15.06 4.72 16.34
CA GLY A 253 15.40 6.15 16.34
C GLY A 253 16.10 6.70 15.10
N ARG A 254 16.37 5.89 14.06
CA ARG A 254 16.90 6.43 12.80
C ARG A 254 15.76 6.56 11.77
N PRO A 255 15.35 7.78 11.38
CA PRO A 255 14.42 7.94 10.26
C PRO A 255 15.10 7.33 9.02
N VAL A 256 14.34 6.55 8.24
CA VAL A 256 14.74 6.08 6.91
C VAL A 256 14.74 7.29 5.96
N ALA A 257 15.55 8.28 6.28
CA ALA A 257 15.87 9.40 5.43
C ALA A 257 16.99 8.94 4.49
N ALA A 258 16.66 8.84 3.21
CA ALA A 258 17.58 8.88 2.09
C ALA A 258 18.77 7.90 2.13
N THR A 259 18.49 6.59 2.15
CA THR A 259 19.41 5.66 1.47
C THR A 259 19.09 5.69 -0.03
N PRO A 260 20.02 6.09 -0.93
CA PRO A 260 19.77 6.05 -2.36
C PRO A 260 19.30 4.65 -2.78
N GLY A 261 18.08 4.55 -3.33
CA GLY A 261 17.49 3.30 -3.81
C GLY A 261 16.49 2.60 -2.88
N LEU A 262 16.30 3.05 -1.62
CA LEU A 262 15.23 2.54 -0.76
C LEU A 262 13.96 3.39 -0.87
N ILE A 263 13.07 3.01 -1.78
CA ILE A 263 11.67 3.42 -1.70
C ILE A 263 10.99 2.61 -0.58
N GLY A 264 10.46 3.31 0.43
CA GLY A 264 9.75 2.73 1.57
C GLY A 264 8.47 1.98 1.20
N ARG A 265 7.75 1.47 2.21
CA ARG A 265 6.43 0.82 2.06
C ARG A 265 5.37 1.59 2.81
N ALA A 266 4.17 1.67 2.24
CA ALA A 266 3.02 2.22 2.93
C ALA A 266 2.54 1.27 4.04
N GLY A 267 2.16 1.83 5.20
CA GLY A 267 1.60 1.06 6.33
C GLY A 267 0.18 0.53 6.10
N ARG A 268 -0.48 0.95 5.02
CA ARG A 268 -1.81 0.48 4.58
C ARG A 268 -1.86 0.33 3.06
N ALA A 269 -2.93 -0.26 2.54
CA ALA A 269 -3.12 -0.38 1.10
C ALA A 269 -3.11 0.99 0.42
N VAL A 270 -2.39 1.06 -0.70
CA VAL A 270 -2.46 2.16 -1.65
C VAL A 270 -3.48 1.78 -2.71
N THR A 271 -4.57 2.54 -2.82
CA THR A 271 -5.69 2.26 -3.73
C THR A 271 -6.01 3.46 -4.62
N ASP A 272 -6.90 3.30 -5.59
CA ASP A 272 -7.27 4.34 -6.54
C ASP A 272 -7.70 5.63 -5.81
N GLY A 273 -6.97 6.73 -6.00
CA GLY A 273 -7.24 8.00 -5.33
C GLY A 273 -6.86 8.07 -3.84
N ASN A 274 -6.47 6.96 -3.21
CA ASN A 274 -6.08 6.90 -1.81
C ASN A 274 -4.62 6.45 -1.67
N GLY A 275 -3.73 7.43 -1.50
CA GLY A 275 -2.28 7.21 -1.62
C GLY A 275 -1.78 7.06 -3.06
N PHE A 276 -2.66 7.19 -4.06
CA PHE A 276 -2.32 7.02 -5.48
C PHE A 276 -2.93 8.12 -6.34
N VAL A 277 -2.19 8.59 -7.34
CA VAL A 277 -2.70 9.42 -8.43
C VAL A 277 -2.00 9.06 -9.73
N PHE A 278 -2.74 9.13 -10.83
CA PHE A 278 -2.25 8.83 -12.17
C PHE A 278 -2.42 10.05 -13.08
N VAL A 279 -1.40 10.34 -13.88
CA VAL A 279 -1.45 11.33 -14.95
C VAL A 279 -1.27 10.60 -16.27
N ASP A 280 -2.26 10.71 -17.16
CA ASP A 280 -2.18 10.10 -18.49
C ASP A 280 -1.20 10.84 -19.42
N HIS A 281 -0.94 10.27 -20.59
CA HIS A 281 -0.01 10.83 -21.56
C HIS A 281 -0.35 12.23 -22.06
N VAL A 282 -1.63 12.64 -22.05
CA VAL A 282 -2.09 13.99 -22.43
C VAL A 282 -2.35 14.90 -21.22
N GLY A 283 -1.99 14.45 -20.01
CA GLY A 283 -2.04 15.24 -18.78
C GLY A 283 -3.32 15.10 -17.96
N ARG A 284 -4.26 14.22 -18.29
CA ARG A 284 -5.47 14.03 -17.46
C ARG A 284 -5.10 13.43 -16.11
N ILE A 285 -5.69 13.97 -15.05
CA ILE A 285 -5.50 13.51 -13.67
C ILE A 285 -6.59 12.50 -13.34
N CYS A 286 -6.21 11.27 -13.01
CA CYS A 286 -7.12 10.17 -12.67
C CYS A 286 -6.75 9.57 -11.31
N PRO A 287 -7.70 8.97 -10.57
CA PRO A 287 -7.40 8.25 -9.33
C PRO A 287 -6.41 7.10 -9.50
N SER A 288 -6.43 6.43 -10.66
CA SER A 288 -5.40 5.49 -11.10
C SER A 288 -5.43 5.32 -12.62
N GLY A 289 -4.51 4.53 -13.18
CA GLY A 289 -4.56 4.17 -14.59
C GLY A 289 -5.63 3.12 -14.91
N PHE A 290 -6.14 2.40 -13.90
CA PHE A 290 -7.16 1.36 -14.05
C PHE A 290 -8.58 1.88 -13.76
N LEU A 291 -8.70 3.07 -13.17
CA LEU A 291 -9.96 3.76 -12.94
C LEU A 291 -10.04 5.01 -13.86
N PRO A 292 -10.61 4.88 -15.07
CA PRO A 292 -10.59 5.92 -16.11
C PRO A 292 -11.61 7.03 -15.83
N MET A 293 -11.49 7.69 -14.69
CA MET A 293 -12.33 8.81 -14.26
C MET A 293 -11.47 10.08 -14.14
N PRO A 294 -11.37 10.90 -15.21
CA PRO A 294 -10.62 12.15 -15.15
C PRO A 294 -11.24 13.14 -14.17
N ALA A 295 -10.40 13.77 -13.37
CA ALA A 295 -10.75 14.81 -12.39
C ALA A 295 -10.15 16.19 -12.74
N GLY A 296 -9.44 16.30 -13.86
CA GLY A 296 -8.78 17.53 -14.31
C GLY A 296 -7.67 17.23 -15.33
N ASN A 297 -6.90 18.25 -15.70
CA ASN A 297 -5.72 18.13 -16.54
C ASN A 297 -4.57 19.02 -16.01
N VAL A 298 -3.36 18.47 -15.92
CA VAL A 298 -2.18 19.20 -15.37
C VAL A 298 -1.74 20.40 -16.21
N ARG A 299 -2.29 20.59 -17.42
CA ARG A 299 -2.10 21.80 -18.23
C ARG A 299 -2.92 22.99 -17.72
N THR A 300 -4.06 22.72 -17.08
CA THR A 300 -5.04 23.73 -16.65
C THR A 300 -5.22 23.78 -15.15
N ASP A 301 -5.09 22.63 -14.48
CA ASP A 301 -5.44 22.42 -13.08
C ASP A 301 -4.19 22.12 -12.23
N ASP A 302 -4.22 22.53 -10.96
CA ASP A 302 -3.16 22.21 -10.01
C ASP A 302 -3.31 20.77 -9.49
N LEU A 303 -2.31 19.92 -9.76
CA LEU A 303 -2.33 18.51 -9.37
C LEU A 303 -2.53 18.32 -7.86
N VAL A 304 -1.93 19.20 -7.04
CA VAL A 304 -2.00 19.11 -5.58
C VAL A 304 -3.42 19.42 -5.09
N ALA A 305 -4.01 20.53 -5.57
CA ALA A 305 -5.40 20.87 -5.26
C ALA A 305 -6.38 19.79 -5.72
N VAL A 306 -6.27 19.31 -6.96
CA VAL A 306 -7.14 18.23 -7.49
C VAL A 306 -7.06 17.00 -6.60
N TYR A 307 -5.86 16.56 -6.23
CA TYR A 307 -5.70 15.40 -5.35
C TYR A 307 -6.31 15.62 -3.96
N ARG A 308 -6.14 16.79 -3.35
CA ARG A 308 -6.58 17.06 -1.97
C ARG A 308 -8.08 17.32 -1.86
N GLU A 309 -8.65 18.01 -2.84
CA GLU A 309 -9.95 18.66 -2.70
C GLU A 309 -11.01 18.12 -3.65
N HIS A 310 -10.64 17.57 -4.81
CA HIS A 310 -11.62 17.16 -5.81
C HIS A 310 -12.57 16.08 -5.24
N PRO A 311 -13.91 16.21 -5.41
CA PRO A 311 -14.90 15.31 -4.82
C PRO A 311 -14.65 13.82 -5.11
N LEU A 312 -14.13 13.51 -6.30
CA LEU A 312 -13.74 12.14 -6.65
C LEU A 312 -12.67 11.58 -5.71
N PHE A 313 -11.54 12.28 -5.51
CA PHE A 313 -10.45 11.82 -4.65
C PHE A 313 -10.87 11.76 -3.18
N THR A 314 -11.56 12.79 -2.70
CA THR A 314 -12.04 12.80 -1.31
C THR A 314 -13.05 11.69 -1.05
N SER A 315 -13.93 11.37 -2.02
CA SER A 315 -14.86 10.24 -1.89
C SER A 315 -14.17 8.88 -1.84
N LEU A 316 -13.13 8.66 -2.65
CA LEU A 316 -12.39 7.40 -2.71
C LEU A 316 -11.50 7.18 -1.49
N ARG A 317 -11.10 8.26 -0.81
CA ARG A 317 -10.34 8.21 0.43
C ARG A 317 -11.19 7.97 1.67
N ASP A 318 -12.49 8.20 1.59
CA ASP A 318 -13.42 8.09 2.72
C ASP A 318 -13.98 6.65 2.85
N PRO A 319 -13.53 5.87 3.84
CA PRO A 319 -13.97 4.48 3.99
C PRO A 319 -15.45 4.37 4.38
N ALA A 320 -16.05 5.42 4.96
CA ALA A 320 -17.46 5.44 5.33
C ALA A 320 -18.39 5.53 4.10
N ARG A 321 -17.86 5.96 2.96
CA ARG A 321 -18.60 6.06 1.69
C ARG A 321 -18.58 4.78 0.86
N LEU A 322 -17.80 3.79 1.27
CA LEU A 322 -17.74 2.50 0.58
C LEU A 322 -19.08 1.75 0.76
N GLY A 323 -19.57 1.16 -0.33
CA GLY A 323 -20.77 0.34 -0.36
C GLY A 323 -20.50 -1.16 -0.19
N GLY A 324 -21.58 -1.94 -0.18
CA GLY A 324 -21.54 -3.41 -0.16
C GLY A 324 -20.72 -3.98 1.00
N ARG A 325 -20.00 -5.10 0.79
CA ARG A 325 -19.15 -5.70 1.83
C ARG A 325 -18.05 -4.76 2.29
N CYS A 326 -17.47 -3.95 1.40
CA CYS A 326 -16.39 -3.03 1.75
C CYS A 326 -16.82 -2.00 2.81
N GLY A 327 -18.02 -1.43 2.72
CA GLY A 327 -18.51 -0.42 3.66
C GLY A 327 -18.68 -0.89 5.11
N ARG A 328 -19.05 -2.16 5.29
CA ARG A 328 -19.28 -2.79 6.60
C ARG A 328 -18.12 -3.66 7.08
N CYS A 329 -17.00 -3.65 6.36
CA CYS A 329 -15.82 -4.48 6.65
C CYS A 329 -14.97 -3.84 7.76
N GLU A 330 -14.53 -4.65 8.72
CA GLU A 330 -13.60 -4.26 9.77
C GLU A 330 -12.20 -3.88 9.23
N TYR A 331 -11.88 -4.23 7.97
CA TYR A 331 -10.64 -3.88 7.30
C TYR A 331 -10.78 -2.70 6.31
N ARG A 332 -11.90 -1.97 6.31
CA ARG A 332 -12.17 -0.93 5.30
C ARG A 332 -11.12 0.19 5.26
N ASP A 333 -10.53 0.54 6.41
CA ASP A 333 -9.54 1.61 6.53
C ASP A 333 -8.14 1.20 6.04
N SER A 334 -7.82 -0.09 6.11
CA SER A 334 -6.50 -0.65 5.74
C SER A 334 -6.46 -1.31 4.37
N CYS A 335 -7.61 -1.77 3.86
CA CYS A 335 -7.78 -2.45 2.58
C CYS A 335 -8.63 -1.62 1.61
N GLY A 336 -9.88 -1.32 1.96
CA GLY A 336 -10.83 -0.59 1.11
C GLY A 336 -11.29 -1.30 -0.19
N GLY A 337 -10.61 -2.36 -0.65
CA GLY A 337 -10.91 -3.06 -1.91
C GLY A 337 -10.42 -2.29 -3.16
N SER A 338 -10.24 -2.96 -4.29
CA SER A 338 -9.91 -2.31 -5.58
C SER A 338 -11.12 -1.50 -6.07
N ARG A 339 -10.92 -0.20 -6.26
CA ARG A 339 -11.99 0.69 -6.75
C ARG A 339 -12.11 0.58 -8.26
N ALA A 340 -11.00 0.35 -8.96
CA ALA A 340 -10.99 0.01 -10.38
C ALA A 340 -11.79 -1.27 -10.67
N ARG A 341 -11.68 -2.33 -9.84
CA ARG A 341 -12.48 -3.54 -10.02
C ARG A 341 -13.97 -3.32 -9.72
N ALA A 342 -14.27 -2.55 -8.67
CA ALA A 342 -15.64 -2.15 -8.36
C ALA A 342 -16.29 -1.40 -9.52
N TRP A 343 -15.58 -0.41 -10.08
CA TRP A 343 -16.01 0.34 -11.27
C TRP A 343 -16.19 -0.56 -12.49
N ALA A 344 -15.23 -1.42 -12.80
CA ALA A 344 -15.31 -2.31 -13.96
C ALA A 344 -16.51 -3.28 -13.89
N ALA A 345 -16.96 -3.65 -12.69
CA ALA A 345 -18.08 -4.56 -12.49
C ALA A 345 -19.45 -3.86 -12.36
N SER A 346 -19.50 -2.64 -11.84
CA SER A 346 -20.76 -2.00 -11.44
C SER A 346 -20.94 -0.56 -11.93
N THR A 347 -19.93 0.04 -12.56
CA THR A 347 -19.87 1.47 -12.88
C THR A 347 -20.05 2.40 -11.67
N ASP A 348 -19.78 1.89 -10.46
CA ASP A 348 -19.68 2.67 -9.23
C ASP A 348 -18.33 2.36 -8.56
N PRO A 349 -17.42 3.34 -8.42
CA PRO A 349 -16.11 3.09 -7.82
C PRO A 349 -16.19 2.93 -6.30
N LEU A 350 -17.32 3.29 -5.68
CA LEU A 350 -17.57 3.14 -4.25
C LEU A 350 -18.24 1.79 -3.92
N ALA A 351 -18.68 1.02 -4.91
CA ALA A 351 -19.23 -0.31 -4.70
C ALA A 351 -18.20 -1.28 -4.07
N GLU A 352 -18.67 -2.46 -3.65
CA GLU A 352 -17.77 -3.49 -3.14
C GLU A 352 -16.83 -4.04 -4.22
N ASP A 353 -15.66 -4.51 -3.80
CA ASP A 353 -14.75 -5.21 -4.70
C ASP A 353 -15.24 -6.66 -4.92
N PRO A 354 -15.70 -7.03 -6.13
CA PRO A 354 -16.22 -8.36 -6.41
C PRO A 354 -15.13 -9.44 -6.37
N GLY A 355 -13.85 -9.07 -6.44
CA GLY A 355 -12.72 -9.98 -6.32
C GLY A 355 -12.35 -10.31 -4.87
N CYS A 356 -13.10 -9.83 -3.87
CA CYS A 356 -12.90 -10.18 -2.47
C CYS A 356 -13.71 -11.43 -2.10
N ALA A 357 -13.06 -12.50 -1.65
CA ALA A 357 -13.75 -13.69 -1.14
C ALA A 357 -14.21 -13.54 0.32
N TYR A 358 -13.71 -12.50 1.02
CA TYR A 358 -14.02 -12.28 2.42
C TYR A 358 -15.47 -11.85 2.65
N VAL A 359 -16.03 -12.32 3.76
CA VAL A 359 -17.36 -11.92 4.24
C VAL A 359 -17.17 -11.27 5.62
N PRO A 360 -17.39 -9.95 5.74
CA PRO A 360 -17.30 -9.23 7.02
C PRO A 360 -18.14 -9.86 8.13
N GLY A 361 -17.64 -9.84 9.36
CA GLY A 361 -18.34 -10.38 10.54
C GLY A 361 -18.35 -11.91 10.62
N ARG A 362 -17.76 -12.63 9.67
CA ARG A 362 -17.56 -14.08 9.76
C ARG A 362 -16.18 -14.37 10.35
N ALA A 363 -16.14 -15.01 11.52
CA ALA A 363 -14.91 -15.59 12.07
C ALA A 363 -14.38 -16.68 11.10
N ARG A 364 -13.05 -16.72 10.86
CA ARG A 364 -12.45 -17.77 10.01
C ARG A 364 -12.72 -19.15 10.63
N PRO A 365 -13.21 -20.15 9.87
CA PRO A 365 -13.14 -21.53 10.31
C PRO A 365 -11.65 -21.93 10.30
N GLY A 366 -11.04 -22.06 11.49
CA GLY A 366 -9.64 -22.46 11.63
C GLY A 366 -8.86 -21.81 12.77
N SER A 367 -9.38 -20.77 13.43
CA SER A 367 -8.79 -20.25 14.67
C SER A 367 -9.32 -21.04 15.88
N ALA A 368 -8.96 -22.33 15.95
CA ALA A 368 -9.16 -23.13 17.15
C ALA A 368 -7.83 -23.22 17.91
N CYS A 369 -7.66 -22.36 18.92
CA CYS A 369 -6.84 -22.70 20.07
C CYS A 369 -7.76 -22.85 21.28
N ALA A 370 -7.88 -24.11 21.70
CA ALA A 370 -8.38 -24.65 22.97
C ALA A 370 -9.53 -23.91 23.68
N ALA A 371 -10.72 -24.48 23.51
CA ALA A 371 -11.87 -24.26 24.38
C ALA A 371 -11.64 -24.83 25.79
N THR A 372 -12.17 -24.15 26.80
CA THR A 372 -12.90 -24.85 27.87
C THR A 372 -14.34 -24.36 27.83
N SER A 373 -15.20 -25.26 27.39
CA SER A 373 -16.64 -25.06 27.24
C SER A 373 -17.35 -25.23 28.58
N THR A 374 -18.48 -24.52 28.74
CA THR A 374 -19.62 -25.00 29.52
C THR A 374 -20.89 -24.49 28.81
N PRO A 375 -21.98 -25.28 28.76
CA PRO A 375 -22.89 -25.32 27.63
C PRO A 375 -23.99 -24.25 27.69
N VAL A 376 -24.57 -24.03 26.52
CA VAL A 376 -25.75 -23.19 26.27
C VAL A 376 -26.94 -23.67 27.09
N ILE A 377 -27.53 -22.76 27.87
CA ILE A 377 -28.97 -22.77 28.18
C ILE A 377 -29.59 -21.53 27.54
N ALA A 378 -30.64 -21.77 26.77
CA ALA A 378 -31.48 -20.74 26.16
C ALA A 378 -32.25 -19.95 27.22
N GLY A 379 -32.30 -18.62 27.06
CA GLY A 379 -33.13 -17.73 27.86
C GLY A 379 -32.80 -16.28 27.54
N GLY A 380 -33.76 -15.54 26.97
CA GLY A 380 -33.58 -14.14 26.64
C GLY A 380 -33.43 -13.25 27.88
N SER A 381 -32.67 -12.17 27.72
CA SER A 381 -32.99 -10.85 28.26
C SER A 381 -32.11 -9.83 27.54
N ASP A 382 -32.63 -8.63 27.31
CA ASP A 382 -31.92 -7.47 26.75
C ASP A 382 -30.86 -6.93 27.73
N ALA A 383 -29.96 -7.80 28.22
CA ALA A 383 -28.91 -7.43 29.14
C ALA A 383 -27.72 -6.89 28.35
N ARG A 384 -27.55 -5.58 28.43
CA ARG A 384 -26.34 -4.86 28.00
C ARG A 384 -25.10 -5.55 28.57
N PRO A 385 -24.04 -5.83 27.78
CA PRO A 385 -22.82 -6.42 28.30
C PRO A 385 -22.19 -5.49 29.35
N GLU A 386 -21.96 -6.04 30.54
CA GLU A 386 -21.36 -5.31 31.66
C GLU A 386 -19.85 -5.22 31.46
N VAL A 387 -19.30 -4.00 31.54
CA VAL A 387 -17.87 -3.73 31.30
C VAL A 387 -17.10 -4.02 32.60
N THR A 388 -16.03 -4.78 32.50
CA THR A 388 -15.18 -5.13 33.65
C THR A 388 -13.87 -4.35 33.67
N GLU A 389 -13.32 -4.12 34.87
CA GLU A 389 -12.03 -3.43 35.06
C GLU A 389 -10.87 -4.17 34.37
N GLU A 390 -10.90 -5.50 34.32
CA GLU A 390 -9.90 -6.32 33.63
C GLU A 390 -9.93 -6.07 32.12
N GLN A 391 -11.11 -5.95 31.50
CA GLN A 391 -11.22 -5.63 30.07
C GLN A 391 -10.65 -4.25 29.75
N VAL A 392 -10.94 -3.26 30.59
CA VAL A 392 -10.37 -1.91 30.45
C VAL A 392 -8.85 -1.95 30.63
N THR A 393 -8.35 -2.66 31.64
CA THR A 393 -6.91 -2.82 31.89
C THR A 393 -6.19 -3.48 30.72
N GLN A 394 -6.76 -4.52 30.11
CA GLN A 394 -6.18 -5.17 28.93
C GLN A 394 -6.18 -4.26 27.70
N ALA A 395 -7.23 -3.46 27.51
CA ALA A 395 -7.24 -2.46 26.45
C ALA A 395 -6.15 -1.39 26.67
N LEU A 396 -6.00 -0.91 27.91
CA LEU A 396 -4.96 0.05 28.27
C LEU A 396 -3.55 -0.51 28.11
N ARG A 397 -3.35 -1.84 28.18
CA ARG A 397 -2.04 -2.44 27.89
C ARG A 397 -1.55 -2.18 26.48
N THR A 398 -2.46 -1.94 25.53
CA THR A 398 -2.12 -1.65 24.12
C THR A 398 -1.67 -0.21 23.88
N VAL A 399 -1.78 0.67 24.89
CA VAL A 399 -1.34 2.06 24.81
C VAL A 399 0.09 2.16 25.32
N PHE A 400 1.00 2.63 24.47
CA PHE A 400 2.43 2.74 24.77
C PHE A 400 2.85 4.19 24.99
N ASP A 401 3.72 4.42 25.98
CA ASP A 401 4.41 5.69 26.14
C ASP A 401 5.42 5.86 24.98
N PRO A 402 5.34 6.93 24.18
CA PRO A 402 6.18 7.10 22.99
C PRO A 402 7.62 7.51 23.31
N GLU A 403 7.90 7.95 24.54
CA GLU A 403 9.24 8.30 24.99
C GLU A 403 9.96 7.08 25.56
N ILE A 404 9.24 6.22 26.30
CA ILE A 404 9.83 5.05 26.97
C ILE A 404 9.61 3.73 26.20
N GLY A 405 8.61 3.67 25.31
CA GLY A 405 8.31 2.50 24.48
C GLY A 405 7.67 1.32 25.23
N MET A 406 7.12 1.56 26.42
CA MET A 406 6.46 0.56 27.28
C MET A 406 4.97 0.87 27.46
N SER A 407 4.18 -0.14 27.81
CA SER A 407 2.76 0.04 28.06
C SER A 407 2.50 1.00 29.24
N ILE A 408 1.48 1.86 29.16
CA ILE A 408 1.10 2.73 30.28
C ILE A 408 0.69 1.95 31.54
N VAL A 409 0.24 0.70 31.37
CA VAL A 409 -0.09 -0.21 32.48
C VAL A 409 1.18 -0.78 33.08
N GLU A 410 2.14 -1.21 32.25
CA GLU A 410 3.44 -1.73 32.70
C GLU A 410 4.29 -0.64 33.35
N LEU A 411 4.18 0.60 32.89
CA LEU A 411 4.82 1.75 33.52
C LEU A 411 4.16 2.15 34.85
N GLY A 412 2.99 1.60 35.19
CA GLY A 412 2.26 1.97 36.40
C GLY A 412 1.72 3.41 36.36
N LEU A 413 1.37 3.90 35.16
CA LEU A 413 0.79 5.23 34.96
C LEU A 413 -0.71 5.28 35.23
N VAL A 414 -1.41 4.14 35.20
CA VAL A 414 -2.85 4.05 35.51
C VAL A 414 -3.04 3.93 37.02
N TYR A 415 -3.72 4.91 37.62
CA TYR A 415 -3.91 5.01 39.07
C TYR A 415 -5.28 4.51 39.53
N GLY A 416 -6.28 4.52 38.65
CA GLY A 416 -7.60 3.98 38.96
C GLY A 416 -8.50 3.89 37.74
N ILE A 417 -9.41 2.91 37.76
CA ILE A 417 -10.45 2.71 36.76
C ILE A 417 -11.77 2.62 37.54
N ALA A 418 -12.73 3.48 37.21
CA ALA A 418 -14.08 3.43 37.73
C ALA A 418 -15.06 3.20 36.58
N ILE A 419 -16.03 2.31 36.76
CA ILE A 419 -16.99 1.93 35.73
C ILE A 419 -18.39 2.05 36.31
N GLU A 420 -19.20 2.93 35.71
CA GLU A 420 -20.60 3.14 36.10
C GLU A 420 -21.49 3.15 34.85
N HIS A 421 -22.38 2.15 34.72
CA HIS A 421 -23.39 2.07 33.66
C HIS A 421 -22.87 2.32 32.24
N GLY A 422 -21.63 1.86 31.94
CA GLY A 422 -20.99 2.02 30.63
C GLY A 422 -20.17 3.29 30.46
N ALA A 423 -20.13 4.18 31.44
CA ALA A 423 -19.14 5.24 31.54
C ALA A 423 -17.88 4.71 32.23
N VAL A 424 -16.73 4.81 31.57
CA VAL A 424 -15.44 4.41 32.10
C VAL A 424 -14.63 5.67 32.42
N LYS A 425 -14.28 5.84 33.69
CA LYS A 425 -13.43 6.93 34.16
C LYS A 425 -12.06 6.39 34.53
N ILE A 426 -11.02 6.93 33.90
CA ILE A 426 -9.64 6.49 34.08
C ILE A 426 -8.85 7.63 34.71
N THR A 427 -8.26 7.37 35.88
CA THR A 427 -7.32 8.29 36.52
C THR A 427 -5.92 7.81 36.22
N MET A 428 -5.09 8.67 35.64
CA MET A 428 -3.69 8.34 35.31
C MET A 428 -2.74 9.51 35.55
N THR A 429 -1.44 9.24 35.53
CA THR A 429 -0.37 10.25 35.56
C THR A 429 0.47 10.16 34.29
N LEU A 430 1.35 11.14 34.09
CA LEU A 430 2.42 11.08 33.09
C LEU A 430 3.78 10.95 33.78
N THR A 431 4.78 10.50 33.03
CA THR A 431 6.18 10.40 33.48
C THR A 431 6.81 11.78 33.74
N THR A 432 6.35 12.81 33.03
CA THR A 432 6.78 14.21 33.19
C THR A 432 5.59 15.18 33.14
N PRO A 433 5.42 16.10 34.12
CA PRO A 433 4.38 17.13 34.06
C PRO A 433 4.57 18.12 32.90
N GLY A 434 3.48 18.46 32.20
CA GLY A 434 3.48 19.48 31.14
C GLY A 434 4.00 19.02 29.78
N CYS A 435 4.11 17.70 29.53
CA CYS A 435 4.53 17.19 28.23
C CYS A 435 3.52 17.57 27.12
N PRO A 436 3.96 18.13 25.98
CA PRO A 436 3.06 18.50 24.88
C PRO A 436 2.29 17.31 24.30
N ILE A 437 2.71 16.07 24.55
CA ILE A 437 2.02 14.86 24.09
C ILE A 437 0.83 14.43 24.96
N GLN A 438 0.60 15.12 26.08
CA GLN A 438 -0.50 14.83 27.02
C GLN A 438 -1.86 14.66 26.32
N HIS A 439 -2.19 15.57 25.40
CA HIS A 439 -3.47 15.52 24.67
C HIS A 439 -3.58 14.30 23.74
N VAL A 440 -2.45 13.86 23.17
CA VAL A 440 -2.37 12.68 22.31
C VAL A 440 -2.52 11.40 23.13
N MET A 441 -1.86 11.33 24.30
CA MET A 441 -1.96 10.19 25.22
C MET A 441 -3.41 9.98 25.69
N LEU A 442 -4.09 11.06 26.06
CA LEU A 442 -5.52 11.01 26.45
C LEU A 442 -6.41 10.52 25.31
N GLN A 443 -6.09 10.87 24.07
CA GLN A 443 -6.84 10.39 22.91
C GLN A 443 -6.61 8.89 22.70
N TRP A 444 -5.38 8.39 22.78
CA TRP A 444 -5.07 6.97 22.63
C TRP A 444 -5.71 6.10 23.70
N VAL A 445 -5.74 6.57 24.95
CA VAL A 445 -6.45 5.91 26.05
C VAL A 445 -7.95 5.78 25.73
N ARG A 446 -8.58 6.85 25.23
CA ARG A 446 -10.00 6.80 24.81
C ARG A 446 -10.19 5.84 23.65
N GLU A 447 -9.37 5.93 22.62
CA GLU A 447 -9.45 5.07 21.42
C GLU A 447 -9.26 3.59 21.74
N ALA A 448 -8.46 3.25 22.75
CA ALA A 448 -8.26 1.88 23.19
C ALA A 448 -9.48 1.31 23.95
N VAL A 449 -10.16 2.13 24.76
CA VAL A 449 -11.23 1.69 25.67
C VAL A 449 -12.64 1.81 25.06
N MET A 450 -12.88 2.81 24.21
CA MET A 450 -14.17 3.02 23.53
C MET A 450 -14.69 1.80 22.72
N PRO A 451 -13.85 0.95 22.10
CA PRO A 451 -14.31 -0.22 21.38
C PRO A 451 -14.82 -1.38 22.25
N ILE A 452 -14.65 -1.32 23.59
CA ILE A 452 -15.10 -2.40 24.49
C ILE A 452 -16.64 -2.47 24.49
N PRO A 453 -17.25 -3.63 24.18
CA PRO A 453 -18.70 -3.77 24.19
C PRO A 453 -19.30 -3.41 25.55
N GLY A 454 -20.21 -2.43 25.57
CA GLY A 454 -20.84 -1.92 26.79
C GLY A 454 -20.29 -0.58 27.27
N VAL A 455 -19.22 -0.04 26.65
CA VAL A 455 -18.70 1.32 26.93
C VAL A 455 -19.41 2.35 26.03
N ASP A 456 -20.03 3.36 26.63
CA ASP A 456 -20.64 4.50 25.92
C ASP A 456 -19.75 5.74 25.95
N GLN A 457 -18.98 5.91 27.02
CA GLN A 457 -18.20 7.11 27.28
C GLN A 457 -16.91 6.77 28.03
N VAL A 458 -15.82 7.42 27.64
CA VAL A 458 -14.53 7.33 28.34
C VAL A 458 -14.07 8.73 28.77
N GLU A 459 -13.97 8.93 30.08
CA GLU A 459 -13.38 10.11 30.69
C GLU A 459 -11.98 9.75 31.21
N VAL A 460 -11.00 10.62 30.95
CA VAL A 460 -9.62 10.39 31.38
C VAL A 460 -9.13 11.62 32.12
N ASP A 461 -8.84 11.45 33.40
CA ASP A 461 -8.35 12.46 34.32
C ASP A 461 -6.87 12.28 34.57
N ILE A 462 -6.11 13.37 34.46
CA ILE A 462 -4.69 13.38 34.78
C ILE A 462 -4.49 13.94 36.18
N THR A 463 -3.85 13.16 37.04
CA THR A 463 -3.32 13.60 38.34
C THR A 463 -1.80 13.55 38.33
N PHE A 464 -1.16 14.45 39.07
CA PHE A 464 0.27 14.42 39.37
C PHE A 464 0.54 14.15 40.85
N ASP A 465 -0.51 13.81 41.62
CA ASP A 465 -0.44 13.44 43.02
C ASP A 465 -1.04 12.04 43.23
N PRO A 466 -0.26 11.06 43.74
CA PRO A 466 1.19 11.14 43.99
C PRO A 466 1.99 11.25 42.67
N PRO A 467 3.22 11.80 42.70
CA PRO A 467 4.06 11.84 41.51
C PRO A 467 4.47 10.42 41.08
N TRP A 468 4.59 10.21 39.76
CA TRP A 468 5.12 8.98 39.23
C TRP A 468 6.61 8.81 39.56
N THR A 469 7.01 7.60 39.96
CA THR A 469 8.42 7.21 40.12
C THR A 469 8.69 5.89 39.37
N PRO A 470 9.93 5.66 38.87
CA PRO A 470 10.28 4.43 38.16
C PRO A 470 10.05 3.12 38.92
N ASP A 471 9.94 3.17 40.26
CA ASP A 471 9.64 2.00 41.10
C ASP A 471 8.25 1.38 40.84
N ARG A 472 7.38 2.08 40.10
CA ARG A 472 6.04 1.62 39.70
C ARG A 472 6.04 0.72 38.46
N ILE A 473 7.19 0.55 37.80
CA ILE A 473 7.30 -0.28 36.59
C ILE A 473 7.13 -1.75 36.96
N SER A 474 6.12 -2.38 36.38
CA SER A 474 5.82 -3.80 36.50
C SER A 474 6.53 -4.56 35.38
N LEU A 475 7.66 -5.22 35.69
CA LEU A 475 8.36 -6.05 34.71
C LEU A 475 7.63 -7.39 34.50
N PRO A 476 7.50 -7.87 33.24
CA PRO A 476 6.91 -9.17 32.99
C PRO A 476 7.76 -10.27 33.64
N SER A 477 7.12 -11.11 34.46
CA SER A 477 7.74 -12.28 35.08
C SER A 477 8.36 -13.16 33.99
N SER A 478 9.67 -13.36 34.03
CA SER A 478 10.41 -14.18 33.06
C SER A 478 9.77 -15.56 32.89
N ARG A 479 9.26 -15.84 31.68
CA ARG A 479 8.98 -17.19 31.18
C ARG A 479 9.49 -17.33 29.76
#